data_AF-A0A2N2ID07-F1
#
_entry.id   AF-A0A2N2ID07-F1
#
_cell.length_a   1.000
_cell.length_b   1.000
_cell.length_c   1.000
_cell.angle_alpha   90.00
_cell.angle_beta   90.00
_cell.angle_gamma   90.00
#
_symmetry.space_group_name_H-M   'P 1'
#
loop_
_entity.id
_entity.type
_entity.pdbx_description
1 polymer ?
#
loop_
_entity_poly.entity_id
_entity_poly.type
_entity_poly.pdbx_seq_one_letter_code
_entity_poly.pdbx_strand_id
1 'polypeptide(L)'
;MRTGPPELPGGALAESPIDRALALSLAGERDAALRWAAAVVQHDPGMPSGLLLCGRLLAEAKRFETAREALEICLHSSVDAGNLPLAIAACSDLRGLGADPDPMFTAIALAFGRGSPRLQPQAAPPLLPQTPAINPLPSVLTGMALVSRTADILRTARKVRKDLEQAR
;
A
#
# COMPACT_ATOMS: atom_id res chain seq x y z
N MET A 1 30.79 18.14 32.82
CA MET A 1 29.36 17.89 32.55
C MET A 1 29.21 17.59 31.07
N ARG A 2 28.89 16.35 30.68
CA ARG A 2 28.69 15.97 29.27
C ARG A 2 27.25 16.26 28.91
N THR A 3 27.02 17.30 28.12
CA THR A 3 25.72 17.61 27.52
C THR A 3 25.42 16.54 26.46
N GLY A 4 24.29 15.84 26.61
CA GLY A 4 23.81 14.89 25.60
C GLY A 4 23.52 15.59 24.26
N PRO A 5 23.39 14.82 23.15
CA PRO A 5 23.11 15.40 21.84
C PRO A 5 21.77 16.16 21.87
N PRO A 6 21.64 17.25 21.08
CA PRO A 6 20.41 18.04 21.03
C PRO A 6 19.24 17.19 20.53
N GLU A 7 18.14 17.20 21.28
CA GLU A 7 16.90 16.57 20.84
C GLU A 7 16.37 17.30 19.60
N LEU A 8 16.30 16.59 18.47
CA LEU A 8 15.67 17.08 17.26
C LEU A 8 14.14 17.15 17.47
N PRO A 9 13.45 18.17 16.97
CA PRO A 9 11.99 18.22 17.03
C PRO A 9 11.41 17.08 16.20
N GLY A 10 10.96 16.03 16.89
CA GLY A 10 10.41 14.80 16.31
C GLY A 10 10.20 13.70 17.38
N GLY A 11 10.05 14.12 18.64
CA GLY A 11 9.96 13.24 19.81
C GLY A 11 8.81 12.25 19.69
N ALA A 12 9.16 10.97 19.87
CA ALA A 12 8.42 9.74 19.60
C ALA A 12 8.34 9.37 18.10
N LEU A 13 9.27 8.53 17.67
CA LEU A 13 9.09 7.63 16.53
C LEU A 13 7.91 6.70 16.85
N ALA A 14 6.68 7.22 16.76
CA ALA A 14 5.51 6.37 16.71
C ALA A 14 5.71 5.48 15.47
N GLU A 15 5.92 4.19 15.70
CA GLU A 15 6.07 3.19 14.64
C GLU A 15 4.92 3.39 13.65
N SER A 16 5.24 3.67 12.39
CA SER A 16 4.19 3.89 11.40
C SER A 16 3.30 2.64 11.34
N PRO A 17 1.97 2.77 11.24
CA PRO A 17 1.07 1.63 11.15
C PRO A 17 1.47 0.62 10.06
N ILE A 18 2.10 1.11 8.98
CA ILE A 18 2.61 0.26 7.91
C ILE A 18 3.93 -0.43 8.25
N ASP A 19 4.82 0.24 9.00
CA ASP A 19 6.08 -0.36 9.48
C ASP A 19 5.75 -1.46 10.48
N ARG A 20 4.75 -1.23 11.33
CA ARG A 20 4.19 -2.24 12.23
C ARG A 20 3.63 -3.43 11.47
N ALA A 21 2.84 -3.19 10.42
CA ALA A 21 2.28 -4.25 9.58
C ALA A 21 3.40 -5.09 8.93
N LEU A 22 4.43 -4.42 8.41
CA LEU A 22 5.59 -5.06 7.79
C LEU A 22 6.38 -5.90 8.81
N ALA A 23 6.67 -5.34 9.98
CA ALA A 23 7.39 -6.05 11.05
C ALA A 23 6.66 -7.34 11.46
N LEU A 24 5.33 -7.27 11.63
CA LEU A 24 4.50 -8.43 11.94
C LEU A 24 4.48 -9.45 10.80
N SER A 25 4.45 -8.99 9.55
CA SER A 25 4.53 -9.86 8.38
C SER A 25 5.85 -10.62 8.35
N LEU A 26 6.96 -9.94 8.62
CA LEU A 26 8.30 -10.54 8.66
C LEU A 26 8.47 -11.50 9.85
N ALA A 27 7.79 -11.24 10.97
CA ALA A 27 7.72 -12.14 12.11
C ALA A 27 6.82 -13.38 11.87
N GLY A 28 6.12 -13.45 10.74
CA GLY A 28 5.18 -14.54 10.43
C GLY A 28 3.82 -14.42 11.12
N GLU A 29 3.56 -13.31 11.81
CA GLU A 29 2.28 -13.00 12.45
C GLU A 29 1.24 -12.51 11.42
N ARG A 30 0.86 -13.39 10.48
CA ARG A 30 0.05 -13.06 9.30
C ARG A 30 -1.26 -12.34 9.62
N ASP A 31 -2.03 -12.85 10.57
CA ASP A 31 -3.31 -12.24 10.94
C ASP A 31 -3.10 -10.86 11.56
N ALA A 32 -2.07 -10.68 12.40
CA ALA A 32 -1.76 -9.38 12.99
C ALA A 32 -1.30 -8.39 11.91
N ALA A 33 -0.43 -8.81 11.01
CA ALA A 33 0.02 -8.02 9.87
C ALA A 33 -1.16 -7.60 8.98
N LEU A 34 -2.07 -8.53 8.68
CA LEU A 34 -3.22 -8.27 7.82
C LEU A 34 -4.21 -7.30 8.46
N ARG A 35 -4.40 -7.35 9.80
CA ARG A 35 -5.24 -6.38 10.51
C ARG A 35 -4.69 -4.95 10.41
N TRP A 36 -3.38 -4.78 10.50
CA TRP A 36 -2.74 -3.48 10.35
C TRP A 36 -2.77 -2.99 8.90
N ALA A 37 -2.37 -3.83 7.95
CA ALA A 37 -2.36 -3.48 6.53
C ALA A 37 -3.78 -3.13 6.02
N ALA A 38 -4.79 -3.92 6.39
CA ALA A 38 -6.17 -3.65 5.99
C ALA A 38 -6.74 -2.39 6.65
N ALA A 39 -6.36 -2.07 7.89
CA ALA A 39 -6.76 -0.83 8.54
C ALA A 39 -6.17 0.41 7.83
N VAL A 40 -4.92 0.32 7.36
CA VAL A 40 -4.29 1.37 6.56
C VAL A 40 -5.06 1.61 5.26
N VAL A 41 -5.40 0.54 4.52
CA VAL A 41 -6.20 0.65 3.28
C VAL A 41 -7.63 1.12 3.56
N GLN A 42 -8.20 0.78 4.72
CA GLN A 42 -9.54 1.25 5.09
C GLN A 42 -9.55 2.77 5.32
N HIS A 43 -8.48 3.32 5.90
CA HIS A 43 -8.34 4.74 6.14
C HIS A 43 -7.97 5.51 4.86
N ASP A 44 -6.98 5.00 4.12
CA ASP A 44 -6.57 5.53 2.83
C ASP A 44 -6.62 4.42 1.76
N PRO A 45 -7.72 4.33 0.99
CA PRO A 45 -7.88 3.32 -0.03
C PRO A 45 -6.88 3.40 -1.18
N GLY A 46 -6.20 4.54 -1.33
CA GLY A 46 -5.16 4.77 -2.34
C GLY A 46 -3.76 4.43 -1.86
N MET A 47 -3.54 4.18 -0.56
CA MET A 47 -2.20 4.02 0.01
C MET A 47 -1.48 2.79 -0.57
N PRO A 48 -0.43 2.96 -1.41
CA PRO A 48 0.13 1.84 -2.15
C PRO A 48 0.84 0.82 -1.26
N SER A 49 1.49 1.25 -0.19
CA SER A 49 2.18 0.35 0.74
C SER A 49 1.22 -0.60 1.47
N GLY A 50 0.05 -0.08 1.90
CA GLY A 50 -1.00 -0.89 2.50
C GLY A 50 -1.59 -1.91 1.53
N LEU A 51 -1.83 -1.49 0.28
CA LEU A 51 -2.32 -2.36 -0.78
C LEU A 51 -1.33 -3.48 -1.13
N LEU A 52 -0.03 -3.16 -1.19
CA LEU A 52 1.04 -4.14 -1.45
C LEU A 52 1.08 -5.22 -0.36
N LEU A 53 1.08 -4.81 0.92
CA LEU A 53 1.09 -5.77 2.04
C LEU A 53 -0.18 -6.61 2.07
N CYS A 54 -1.35 -6.03 1.83
CA CYS A 54 -2.60 -6.78 1.72
C CYS A 54 -2.51 -7.84 0.60
N GLY A 55 -2.01 -7.46 -0.58
CA GLY A 55 -1.85 -8.36 -1.71
C GLY A 55 -0.95 -9.56 -1.39
N ARG A 56 0.22 -9.32 -0.79
CA ARG A 56 1.15 -10.38 -0.38
C ARG A 56 0.55 -11.33 0.65
N LEU A 57 -0.03 -10.79 1.73
CA LEU A 57 -0.63 -11.59 2.80
C LEU A 57 -1.82 -12.42 2.30
N LEU A 58 -2.61 -11.89 1.37
CA LEU A 58 -3.70 -12.63 0.73
C LEU A 58 -3.20 -13.72 -0.22
N ALA A 59 -2.10 -13.47 -0.95
CA ALA A 59 -1.46 -14.48 -1.78
C ALA A 59 -0.93 -15.65 -0.94
N GLU A 60 -0.29 -15.36 0.20
CA GLU A 60 0.13 -16.39 1.18
C GLU A 60 -1.06 -17.19 1.72
N ALA A 61 -2.21 -16.54 1.92
CA ALA A 61 -3.46 -17.18 2.31
C ALA A 61 -4.18 -17.92 1.15
N LYS A 62 -3.53 -18.05 -0.03
CA LYS A 62 -4.07 -18.69 -1.25
C LYS A 62 -5.33 -18.03 -1.81
N ARG A 63 -5.52 -16.73 -1.52
CA ARG A 63 -6.64 -15.93 -2.02
C ARG A 63 -6.21 -15.14 -3.27
N PHE A 64 -5.82 -15.86 -4.31
CA PHE A 64 -5.12 -15.29 -5.47
C PHE A 64 -5.93 -14.20 -6.20
N GLU A 65 -7.24 -14.39 -6.40
CA GLU A 65 -8.07 -13.37 -7.05
C GLU A 65 -8.07 -12.05 -6.28
N THR A 66 -8.30 -12.11 -4.96
CA THR A 66 -8.31 -10.92 -4.11
C THR A 66 -6.91 -10.30 -3.97
N ALA A 67 -5.86 -11.13 -3.99
CA ALA A 67 -4.48 -10.68 -3.99
C ALA A 67 -4.13 -9.93 -5.28
N ARG A 68 -4.54 -10.45 -6.44
CA ARG A 68 -4.35 -9.80 -7.74
C ARG A 68 -5.06 -8.45 -7.78
N GLU A 69 -6.32 -8.39 -7.33
CA GLU A 69 -7.06 -7.12 -7.26
C GLU A 69 -6.34 -6.08 -6.40
N ALA A 70 -5.82 -6.46 -5.22
CA ALA A 70 -5.08 -5.55 -4.37
C ALA A 70 -3.81 -5.01 -5.04
N LEU A 71 -3.05 -5.89 -5.73
CA LEU A 71 -1.81 -5.53 -6.40
C LEU A 71 -2.04 -4.69 -7.66
N GLU A 72 -3.12 -4.91 -8.39
CA GLU A 72 -3.52 -4.06 -9.53
C GLU A 72 -3.81 -2.63 -9.06
N ILE A 73 -4.60 -2.48 -7.99
CA ILE A 73 -4.87 -1.17 -7.39
C ILE A 73 -3.55 -0.54 -6.90
N CYS A 74 -2.69 -1.32 -6.25
CA CYS A 74 -1.37 -0.88 -5.79
C CYS A 74 -0.51 -0.34 -6.92
N LEU A 75 -0.39 -1.07 -8.02
CA LEU A 75 0.41 -0.69 -9.18
C LEU A 75 -0.02 0.68 -9.69
N HIS A 76 -1.30 0.82 -10.00
CA HIS A 76 -1.79 2.04 -10.58
C HIS A 76 -1.77 3.22 -9.57
N SER A 77 -2.02 2.97 -8.27
CA SER A 77 -1.89 4.02 -7.23
C SER A 77 -0.44 4.44 -7.04
N SER A 78 0.51 3.51 -7.16
CA SER A 78 1.94 3.82 -7.12
C SER A 78 2.37 4.67 -8.32
N VAL A 79 1.85 4.37 -9.51
CA VAL A 79 2.10 5.16 -10.72
C VAL A 79 1.52 6.57 -10.60
N ASP A 80 0.33 6.72 -10.01
CA ASP A 80 -0.28 8.03 -9.75
C ASP A 80 0.43 8.83 -8.65
N ALA A 81 0.90 8.16 -7.59
CA ALA A 81 1.68 8.77 -6.51
C ALA A 81 3.14 9.05 -6.88
N GLY A 82 3.60 8.68 -8.08
CA GLY A 82 5.00 8.83 -8.48
C GLY A 82 5.97 7.89 -7.74
N ASN A 83 5.48 6.79 -7.19
CA ASN A 83 6.28 5.81 -6.44
C ASN A 83 6.71 4.64 -7.34
N LEU A 84 7.81 4.82 -8.07
CA LEU A 84 8.37 3.79 -8.94
C LEU A 84 8.72 2.47 -8.20
N PRO A 85 9.39 2.49 -7.03
CA PRO A 85 9.73 1.25 -6.32
C PRO A 85 8.51 0.38 -6.00
N LEU A 86 7.42 0.97 -5.50
CA LEU A 86 6.20 0.22 -5.19
C LEU A 86 5.46 -0.25 -6.45
N ALA A 87 5.50 0.54 -7.54
CA ALA A 87 4.94 0.10 -8.82
C ALA A 87 5.65 -1.16 -9.36
N ILE A 88 6.98 -1.18 -9.30
CA ILE A 88 7.78 -2.35 -9.71
C ILE A 88 7.53 -3.54 -8.79
N ALA A 89 7.45 -3.32 -7.46
CA ALA A 89 7.16 -4.38 -6.51
C ALA A 89 5.79 -5.03 -6.79
N ALA A 90 4.74 -4.22 -6.97
CA ALA A 90 3.41 -4.71 -7.30
C ALA A 90 3.36 -5.46 -8.64
N CYS A 91 4.04 -4.95 -9.66
CA CYS A 91 4.16 -5.61 -10.97
C CYS A 91 4.88 -6.97 -10.87
N SER A 92 5.96 -7.05 -10.09
CA SER A 92 6.69 -8.29 -9.85
C SER A 92 5.84 -9.32 -9.12
N ASP A 93 5.08 -8.90 -8.12
CA ASP A 93 4.19 -9.78 -7.37
C ASP A 93 3.03 -10.28 -8.25
N LEU A 94 2.46 -9.42 -9.11
CA LEU A 94 1.44 -9.79 -10.11
C LEU A 94 1.97 -10.83 -11.11
N ARG A 95 3.20 -10.66 -11.59
CA ARG A 95 3.88 -11.64 -12.43
C ARG A 95 4.02 -12.99 -11.70
N GLY A 96 4.38 -12.96 -10.41
CA GLY A 96 4.44 -14.16 -9.57
C GLY A 96 3.09 -14.88 -9.42
N LEU A 97 1.97 -14.14 -9.55
CA LEU A 97 0.60 -14.68 -9.55
C LEU A 97 0.08 -15.05 -10.96
N GLY A 98 0.95 -15.07 -11.97
CA GLY A 98 0.63 -15.46 -13.35
C GLY A 98 -0.05 -14.37 -14.18
N ALA A 99 0.10 -13.10 -13.83
CA ALA A 99 -0.27 -11.99 -14.71
C ALA A 99 0.82 -11.74 -15.76
N ASP A 100 0.41 -11.26 -16.93
CA ASP A 100 1.35 -10.86 -17.99
C ASP A 100 2.04 -9.53 -17.63
N PRO A 101 3.36 -9.51 -17.39
CA PRO A 101 4.09 -8.32 -16.95
C PRO A 101 4.29 -7.27 -18.04
N ASP A 102 4.24 -7.63 -19.32
CA ASP A 102 4.63 -6.76 -20.44
C ASP A 102 3.80 -5.47 -20.53
N PRO A 103 2.44 -5.50 -20.51
CA PRO A 103 1.65 -4.27 -20.52
C PRO A 103 1.88 -3.42 -19.27
N MET A 104 2.16 -4.04 -18.12
CA MET A 104 2.39 -3.34 -16.86
C MET A 104 3.73 -2.60 -16.85
N PHE A 105 4.81 -3.26 -17.26
CA PHE A 105 6.11 -2.61 -17.37
C PHE A 105 6.11 -1.52 -18.44
N THR A 106 5.38 -1.71 -19.54
CA THR A 106 5.19 -0.67 -20.56
C THR A 106 4.51 0.56 -19.97
N ALA A 107 3.44 0.39 -19.18
CA ALA A 107 2.76 1.49 -18.52
C ALA A 107 3.66 2.23 -17.51
N ILE A 108 4.45 1.50 -16.72
CA ILE A 108 5.43 2.09 -15.80
C ILE A 108 6.49 2.89 -16.58
N ALA A 109 7.03 2.32 -17.67
CA ALA A 109 8.03 2.99 -18.50
C ALA A 109 7.46 4.28 -19.14
N LEU A 110 6.20 4.27 -19.59
CA LEU A 110 5.54 5.47 -20.10
C LEU A 110 5.31 6.53 -19.03
N ALA A 111 5.06 6.15 -17.78
CA ALA A 111 4.81 7.07 -16.68
C ALA A 111 6.10 7.70 -16.12
N PHE A 112 7.17 6.91 -15.97
CA PHE A 112 8.41 7.33 -15.32
C PHE A 112 9.59 7.56 -16.28
N GLY A 113 9.48 7.12 -17.53
CA GLY A 113 10.52 7.27 -18.54
C GLY A 113 10.75 8.73 -18.93
N ARG A 114 11.94 8.99 -19.49
CA ARG A 114 12.30 10.31 -20.01
C ARG A 114 11.26 10.77 -21.04
N GLY A 115 10.76 11.99 -20.87
CA GLY A 115 9.75 12.57 -21.77
C GLY A 115 8.31 12.22 -21.41
N SER A 116 8.06 11.57 -20.27
CA SER A 116 6.69 11.37 -19.81
C SER A 116 6.00 12.71 -19.53
N PRO A 117 4.71 12.85 -19.87
CA PRO A 117 3.93 14.06 -19.57
C PRO A 117 3.71 14.26 -18.06
N ARG A 118 4.04 13.25 -17.24
CA ARG A 118 3.95 13.28 -15.78
C ARG A 118 5.20 13.86 -15.11
N LEU A 119 6.32 13.97 -15.83
CA LEU A 119 7.53 14.65 -15.34
C LEU A 119 7.30 16.17 -15.32
N GLN A 120 6.64 16.66 -14.27
CA GLN A 120 6.52 18.10 -14.01
C GLN A 120 7.72 18.59 -13.19
N PRO A 121 8.20 19.82 -13.42
CA PRO A 121 9.19 20.44 -12.56
C PRO A 121 8.63 20.55 -11.13
N GLN A 122 9.46 20.11 -10.18
CA GLN A 122 9.26 20.00 -8.74
C GLN A 122 8.12 20.87 -8.16
N ALA A 123 6.97 20.25 -7.89
CA ALA A 123 5.92 20.87 -7.09
C ALA A 123 6.42 21.04 -5.65
N ALA A 124 6.05 22.15 -5.00
CA ALA A 124 6.35 22.35 -3.58
C ALA A 124 5.81 21.15 -2.78
N PRO A 125 6.59 20.59 -1.83
CA PRO A 125 6.12 19.46 -1.04
C PRO A 125 4.83 19.87 -0.33
N PRO A 126 3.75 19.09 -0.45
CA PRO A 126 2.50 19.40 0.22
C PRO A 126 2.74 19.45 1.73
N LEU A 127 2.00 20.31 2.42
CA LEU A 127 2.01 20.34 3.88
C LEU A 127 1.65 18.94 4.39
N LEU A 128 2.44 18.40 5.32
CA LEU A 128 2.18 17.09 5.93
C LEU A 128 0.84 17.17 6.68
N PRO A 129 -0.23 16.50 6.22
CA PRO A 129 -1.44 16.41 7.01
C PRO A 129 -1.12 15.60 8.27
N GLN A 130 -1.69 15.99 9.40
CA GLN A 130 -1.60 15.16 10.60
C GLN A 130 -2.30 13.84 10.31
N THR A 131 -1.53 12.75 10.29
CA THR A 131 -2.08 11.42 10.07
C THR A 131 -2.82 11.02 11.33
N PRO A 132 -4.15 10.80 11.29
CA PRO A 132 -4.87 10.32 12.46
C PRO A 132 -4.32 8.96 12.88
N ALA A 133 -4.38 8.66 14.17
CA ALA A 133 -3.92 7.38 14.69
C ALA A 133 -4.76 6.24 14.08
N ILE A 134 -4.14 5.44 13.21
CA ILE A 134 -4.76 4.25 12.63
C ILE A 134 -4.65 3.13 13.67
N ASN A 135 -5.79 2.54 14.03
CA ASN A 135 -5.86 1.37 14.89
C ASN A 135 -6.03 0.11 14.03
N PRO A 136 -5.48 -1.05 14.44
CA PRO A 136 -5.66 -2.29 13.70
C PRO A 136 -7.13 -2.71 13.69
N LEU A 137 -7.52 -3.51 12.70
CA LEU A 137 -8.83 -4.16 12.72
C LEU A 137 -9.03 -4.98 14.02
N PRO A 138 -10.30 -5.18 14.47
CA PRO A 138 -10.59 -5.91 15.70
C PRO A 138 -9.91 -7.27 15.76
N SER A 139 -9.29 -7.60 16.89
CA SER A 139 -8.59 -8.88 17.12
C SER A 139 -9.51 -10.10 17.03
N VAL A 140 -10.82 -9.91 17.21
CA VAL A 140 -11.86 -10.92 17.00
C VAL A 140 -11.89 -11.42 15.55
N LEU A 141 -11.47 -10.60 14.58
CA LEU A 141 -11.31 -11.02 13.19
C LEU A 141 -10.01 -11.84 13.05
N THR A 142 -10.19 -13.12 12.73
CA THR A 142 -9.11 -14.09 12.51
C THR A 142 -9.39 -14.96 11.28
N GLY A 143 -8.34 -15.50 10.69
CA GLY A 143 -8.41 -16.42 9.55
C GLY A 143 -9.37 -15.93 8.44
N MET A 144 -10.37 -16.75 8.11
CA MET A 144 -11.31 -16.46 7.01
C MET A 144 -12.20 -15.23 7.24
N ALA A 145 -12.54 -14.92 8.49
CA ALA A 145 -13.32 -13.72 8.80
C ALA A 145 -12.50 -12.45 8.52
N LEU A 146 -11.21 -12.46 8.85
CA LEU A 146 -10.29 -11.38 8.57
C LEU A 146 -10.07 -11.21 7.05
N VAL A 147 -9.81 -12.31 6.35
CA VAL A 147 -9.67 -12.31 4.88
C VAL A 147 -10.91 -11.73 4.20
N SER A 148 -12.11 -12.11 4.65
CA SER A 148 -13.36 -11.63 4.08
C SER A 148 -13.54 -10.13 4.31
N ARG A 149 -13.23 -9.66 5.53
CA ARG A 149 -13.25 -8.22 5.85
C ARG A 149 -12.25 -7.43 5.02
N THR A 150 -11.04 -7.95 4.82
CA THR A 150 -10.04 -7.31 3.96
C THR A 150 -10.52 -7.24 2.51
N ALA A 151 -11.16 -8.29 2.00
CA ALA A 151 -11.74 -8.28 0.66
C ALA A 151 -12.84 -7.22 0.50
N ASP A 152 -13.67 -6.98 1.52
CA ASP A 152 -14.66 -5.90 1.50
C ASP A 152 -14.00 -4.52 1.45
N ILE A 153 -12.93 -4.32 2.23
CA ILE A 153 -12.14 -3.08 2.23
C ILE A 153 -11.53 -2.84 0.83
N LEU A 154 -10.95 -3.87 0.22
CA LEU A 154 -10.36 -3.80 -1.12
C LEU A 154 -11.41 -3.53 -2.20
N ARG A 155 -12.63 -4.07 -2.07
CA ARG A 155 -13.74 -3.73 -2.98
C ARG A 155 -14.11 -2.24 -2.90
N THR A 156 -14.10 -1.67 -1.69
CA THR A 156 -14.28 -0.22 -1.51
C THR A 156 -13.15 0.56 -2.17
N ALA A 157 -11.89 0.15 -1.96
CA ALA A 157 -10.74 0.79 -2.60
C ALA A 157 -10.82 0.74 -4.14
N ARG A 158 -11.24 -0.39 -4.69
CA ARG A 158 -11.46 -0.55 -6.13
C ARG A 158 -12.55 0.38 -6.64
N LYS A 159 -13.63 0.56 -5.89
CA LYS A 159 -14.71 1.48 -6.26
C LYS A 159 -14.20 2.92 -6.28
N VAL A 160 -13.55 3.38 -5.21
CA VAL A 160 -12.96 4.72 -5.14
C VAL A 160 -12.03 4.99 -6.32
N ARG A 161 -11.22 4.00 -6.68
CA ARG A 161 -10.34 4.09 -7.86
C ARG A 161 -11.12 4.25 -9.16
N LYS A 162 -12.13 3.41 -9.40
CA LYS A 162 -12.97 3.51 -10.61
C LYS A 162 -13.64 4.88 -10.72
N ASP A 163 -14.10 5.42 -9.58
CA ASP A 163 -14.72 6.74 -9.53
C ASP A 163 -13.69 7.84 -9.90
N LEU A 164 -12.42 7.71 -9.46
CA LEU A 164 -11.32 8.61 -9.85
C LEU A 164 -10.95 8.51 -11.34
N GLU A 165 -11.03 7.30 -11.93
CA GLU A 165 -10.78 7.08 -13.36
C GLU A 165 -11.89 7.69 -14.23
N GLN A 166 -13.14 7.67 -13.78
CA GLN A 166 -14.27 8.29 -14.49
C GLN A 166 -14.29 9.82 -14.39
N ALA A 167 -13.62 10.39 -13.39
CA ALA A 167 -13.53 11.84 -13.19
C ALA A 167 -12.39 12.51 -13.98
N ARG A 168 -11.52 11.73 -14.64
CA ARG A 168 -10.39 12.19 -15.47
C ARG A 168 -10.75 12.21 -16.95
#